data_AF-A0A8T2RHZ3-F1
#
_entry.id   AF-A0A8T2RHZ3-F1
#
_cell.length_a   1.000
_cell.length_b   1.000
_cell.length_c   1.000
_cell.angle_alpha   90.00
_cell.angle_beta   90.00
_cell.angle_gamma   90.00
#
_symmetry.space_group_name_H-M   'P 1'
#
loop_
_entity.id
_entity.type
_entity.pdbx_description
1 polymer ?
#
loop_
_entity_poly.entity_id
_entity_poly.type
_entity_poly.pdbx_seq_one_letter_code
_entity_poly.pdbx_strand_id
1 'polypeptide(L)'
;MRILKDYNEYVMRNLRRGYSRRDLGVSYVKEKQLMVNMGILRLRQKVKEHKERAGQKLNTVAKTAAVLHSEWVENADRWVSGFLEKFEESCHVMESAIKLRIQMEFDRRQQQRNLPSTNLMSDMEVRK
;
A
#
# COMPACT_ATOMS: atom_id res chain seq x y z
N MET A 1 4.37 -55.92 -10.26
CA MET A 1 5.34 -55.53 -11.30
C MET A 1 6.31 -54.46 -10.78
N ARG A 2 7.43 -54.83 -10.15
CA ARG A 2 8.47 -53.90 -9.64
C ARG A 2 9.73 -53.87 -10.53
N ILE A 3 10.12 -55.03 -11.06
CA ILE A 3 11.31 -55.23 -11.92
C ILE A 3 11.38 -54.22 -13.09
N LEU A 4 10.26 -53.96 -13.76
CA LEU A 4 10.21 -53.01 -14.88
C LEU A 4 10.36 -51.54 -14.44
N LYS A 5 9.94 -51.19 -13.21
CA LYS A 5 10.17 -49.84 -12.66
C LYS A 5 11.64 -49.66 -12.34
N ASP A 6 12.26 -50.66 -11.72
CA ASP A 6 13.68 -50.65 -11.35
C ASP A 6 14.57 -50.54 -12.59
N TYR A 7 14.19 -51.20 -13.70
CA TYR A 7 14.88 -51.06 -14.98
C TYR A 7 14.78 -49.64 -15.56
N ASN A 8 13.59 -49.02 -15.55
CA ASN A 8 13.44 -47.65 -16.01
C ASN A 8 14.26 -46.68 -15.14
N GLU A 9 14.33 -46.91 -13.83
CA GLU A 9 15.11 -46.08 -12.90
C GLU A 9 16.62 -46.22 -13.14
N TYR A 10 17.10 -47.46 -13.34
CA TYR A 10 18.47 -47.73 -13.75
C TYR A 10 18.83 -47.01 -15.07
N VAL A 11 17.98 -47.13 -16.09
CA VAL A 11 18.18 -46.48 -17.39
C VAL A 11 18.21 -44.95 -17.23
N MET A 12 17.25 -44.35 -16.52
CA MET A 12 17.19 -42.91 -16.29
C MET A 12 18.44 -42.37 -15.59
N ARG A 13 18.97 -43.12 -14.62
CA ARG A 13 20.13 -42.71 -13.83
C ARG A 13 21.43 -42.80 -14.63
N ASN A 14 21.57 -43.81 -15.48
CA ASN A 14 22.74 -43.97 -16.35
C ASN A 14 22.71 -43.02 -17.55
N LEU A 15 21.54 -42.78 -18.17
CA LEU A 15 21.41 -41.76 -19.22
C LEU A 15 21.80 -40.36 -18.73
N ARG A 16 21.45 -40.02 -17.47
CA ARG A 16 21.90 -38.76 -16.83
C ARG A 16 23.41 -38.66 -16.62
N ARG A 17 24.10 -39.80 -16.50
CA ARG A 17 25.56 -39.88 -16.31
C ARG A 17 26.34 -39.85 -17.62
N GLY A 18 25.65 -39.90 -18.77
CA GLY A 18 26.27 -39.85 -20.09
C GLY A 18 26.44 -41.22 -20.78
N TYR A 19 25.86 -42.30 -20.23
CA TYR A 19 25.86 -43.59 -20.92
C TYR A 19 24.99 -43.54 -22.17
N SER A 20 25.45 -44.18 -23.25
CA SER A 20 24.72 -44.26 -24.52
C SER A 20 23.54 -45.23 -24.41
N ARG A 21 22.42 -44.89 -25.07
CA ARG A 21 21.25 -45.78 -25.19
C ARG A 21 21.60 -47.16 -25.75
N ARG A 22 22.63 -47.24 -26.60
CA ARG A 22 23.08 -48.49 -27.25
C ARG A 22 23.68 -49.45 -26.23
N ASP A 23 24.48 -48.93 -25.31
CA ASP A 23 25.13 -49.70 -24.24
C ASP A 23 24.12 -50.16 -23.19
N LEU A 24 23.02 -49.42 -23.05
CA LEU A 24 21.92 -49.74 -22.13
C LEU A 24 20.85 -50.66 -22.76
N GLY A 25 20.96 -51.00 -24.04
CA GLY A 25 19.94 -51.81 -24.72
C GLY A 25 18.57 -51.12 -24.82
N VAL A 26 18.53 -49.78 -24.87
CA VAL A 26 17.29 -48.98 -24.85
C VAL A 26 17.03 -48.35 -26.21
N SER A 27 15.76 -48.42 -26.65
CA SER A 27 15.35 -47.75 -27.88
C SER A 27 15.38 -46.22 -27.74
N TYR A 28 15.64 -45.52 -28.84
CA TYR A 28 15.72 -44.05 -28.87
C TYR A 28 14.44 -43.37 -28.34
N VAL A 29 13.28 -43.89 -28.73
CA VAL A 29 11.98 -43.36 -28.28
C VAL A 29 11.82 -43.51 -26.76
N LYS A 30 12.24 -44.67 -26.22
CA LYS A 30 12.16 -44.93 -24.78
C LYS A 30 13.09 -44.02 -23.98
N GLU A 31 14.30 -43.79 -24.47
CA GLU A 31 15.24 -42.82 -23.90
C GLU A 31 14.61 -41.41 -23.81
N LYS A 32 14.07 -40.90 -24.92
CA LYS A 32 13.45 -39.57 -24.95
C LYS A 32 12.22 -39.48 -24.06
N GLN A 33 11.37 -40.51 -24.03
CA GLN A 33 10.22 -40.58 -23.14
C GLN A 33 10.65 -40.50 -21.65
N LEU A 34 11.65 -41.28 -21.26
CA LEU A 34 12.17 -41.27 -19.90
C LEU A 34 12.80 -39.93 -19.52
N MET A 35 13.49 -39.28 -20.47
CA MET A 35 14.08 -37.96 -20.29
C MET A 35 13.03 -36.87 -20.06
N VAL A 36 11.96 -36.86 -20.87
CA VAL A 36 10.84 -35.91 -20.73
C VAL A 36 10.11 -36.12 -19.41
N ASN A 37 9.78 -37.36 -19.05
CA ASN A 37 9.15 -37.68 -17.77
C ASN A 37 9.98 -37.18 -16.58
N MET A 38 11.31 -37.31 -16.66
CA MET A 38 12.22 -36.78 -15.65
C MET A 38 12.25 -35.26 -15.60
N GLY A 39 12.18 -34.58 -16.75
CA GLY A 39 12.03 -33.12 -16.81
C GLY A 39 10.74 -32.66 -16.12
N ILE A 40 9.62 -33.30 -16.43
CA ILE A 40 8.30 -33.00 -15.84
C ILE A 40 8.30 -33.22 -14.33
N LEU A 41 8.87 -34.34 -13.84
CA LEU A 41 8.96 -34.61 -12.40
C LEU A 41 9.77 -33.54 -11.66
N ARG A 42 10.90 -33.08 -12.22
CA ARG A 42 11.70 -32.00 -11.64
C ARG A 42 10.94 -30.67 -11.61
N LEU A 43 10.22 -30.35 -12.69
CA LEU A 43 9.39 -29.15 -12.73
C LEU A 43 8.30 -29.19 -11.66
N ARG A 44 7.60 -30.32 -11.53
CA ARG A 44 6.58 -30.51 -10.50
C ARG A 44 7.14 -30.33 -9.10
N GLN A 45 8.33 -30.87 -8.83
CA GLN A 45 9.00 -30.74 -7.54
C GLN A 45 9.34 -29.27 -7.24
N LYS A 46 9.94 -28.55 -8.19
CA LYS A 46 10.22 -27.12 -8.05
C LYS A 46 8.95 -26.30 -7.83
N VAL A 47 7.89 -26.56 -8.59
CA VAL A 47 6.59 -25.87 -8.42
C VAL A 47 6.01 -26.12 -7.02
N LYS A 48 6.14 -27.33 -6.49
CA LYS A 48 5.71 -27.66 -5.12
C LYS A 48 6.49 -26.87 -4.08
N GLU A 49 7.82 -26.82 -4.20
CA GLU A 49 8.69 -26.04 -3.31
C GLU A 49 8.37 -24.54 -3.35
N HIS A 50 8.14 -24.00 -4.56
CA HIS A 50 7.72 -22.61 -4.73
C HIS A 50 6.35 -22.35 -4.11
N LYS A 51 5.40 -23.27 -4.25
CA LYS A 51 4.07 -23.17 -3.63
C LYS A 51 4.16 -23.19 -2.10
N GLU A 52 4.97 -24.07 -1.52
CA GLU A 52 5.18 -24.14 -0.07
C GLU A 52 5.84 -22.85 0.46
N ARG A 53 6.87 -22.35 -0.24
CA ARG A 53 7.52 -21.07 0.10
C ARG A 53 6.57 -19.88 -0.02
N ALA A 54 5.74 -19.85 -1.06
CA ALA A 54 4.72 -18.81 -1.23
C ALA A 54 3.65 -18.88 -0.12
N GLY A 55 3.19 -20.08 0.25
CA GLY A 55 2.25 -20.27 1.35
C GLY A 55 2.79 -19.77 2.69
N GLN A 56 4.07 -20.02 2.99
CA GLN A 56 4.72 -19.50 4.20
C GLN A 56 4.79 -17.97 4.22
N LYS A 57 5.12 -17.35 3.08
CA LYS A 57 5.15 -15.88 2.96
C LYS A 57 3.74 -15.28 3.12
N LEU A 58 2.73 -15.86 2.48
CA LEU A 58 1.35 -15.41 2.61
C LEU A 58 0.84 -15.53 4.05
N ASN A 59 1.14 -16.63 4.73
CA ASN A 59 0.79 -16.78 6.15
C ASN A 59 1.48 -15.74 7.05
N THR A 60 2.72 -15.37 6.73
CA THR A 60 3.45 -14.33 7.48
C THR A 60 2.79 -12.98 7.25
N VAL A 61 2.53 -12.60 5.99
CA VAL A 61 1.83 -11.35 5.65
C VAL A 61 0.43 -11.31 6.26
N ALA A 62 -0.32 -12.40 6.22
CA ALA A 62 -1.64 -12.48 6.83
C ALA A 62 -1.59 -12.26 8.36
N LYS A 63 -0.60 -12.85 9.04
CA LYS A 63 -0.37 -12.61 10.49
C LYS A 63 0.00 -11.16 10.75
N THR A 64 0.90 -10.57 9.96
CA THR A 64 1.28 -9.16 10.11
C THR A 64 0.10 -8.23 9.84
N ALA A 65 -0.71 -8.50 8.82
CA ALA A 65 -1.92 -7.75 8.52
C ALA A 65 -2.97 -7.89 9.62
N ALA A 66 -3.12 -9.09 10.21
CA ALA A 66 -4.01 -9.29 11.34
C ALA A 66 -3.57 -8.49 12.57
N VAL A 67 -2.27 -8.46 12.86
CA VAL A 67 -1.70 -7.65 13.96
C VAL A 67 -1.88 -6.15 13.70
N LEU A 68 -1.57 -5.68 12.48
CA LEU A 68 -1.83 -4.29 12.08
C LEU A 68 -3.30 -3.93 12.21
N HIS A 69 -4.21 -4.84 11.83
CA HIS A 69 -5.64 -4.61 11.97
C HIS A 69 -6.07 -4.50 13.43
N SER A 70 -5.59 -5.38 14.31
CA SER A 70 -5.89 -5.27 15.75
C SER A 70 -5.33 -3.98 16.36
N GLU A 71 -4.10 -3.60 16.03
CA GLU A 71 -3.50 -2.35 16.51
C GLU A 71 -4.27 -1.11 16.02
N TRP A 72 -4.71 -1.12 14.76
CA TRP A 72 -5.59 -0.08 14.20
C TRP A 72 -6.90 0.02 14.97
N VAL A 73 -7.56 -1.11 15.24
CA VAL A 73 -8.87 -1.14 15.92
C VAL A 73 -8.73 -0.69 17.37
N GLU A 74 -7.70 -1.14 18.07
CA GLU A 74 -7.44 -0.78 19.46
C GLU A 74 -7.06 0.71 19.61
N ASN A 75 -6.34 1.27 18.65
CA ASN A 75 -5.85 2.64 18.70
C ASN A 75 -6.70 3.64 17.88
N ALA A 76 -7.80 3.17 17.26
CA ALA A 76 -8.66 3.98 16.40
C ALA A 76 -9.22 5.19 17.16
N ASP A 77 -9.68 4.98 18.39
CA ASP A 77 -10.24 6.04 19.23
C ASP A 77 -9.21 7.14 19.53
N ARG A 78 -7.96 6.76 19.82
CA ARG A 78 -6.86 7.71 20.03
C ARG A 78 -6.53 8.50 18.77
N TRP A 79 -6.53 7.86 17.61
CA TRP A 79 -6.21 8.52 16.34
C TRP A 79 -7.33 9.44 15.88
N VAL A 80 -8.59 9.02 16.03
CA VAL A 80 -9.76 9.87 15.78
C VAL A 80 -9.74 11.06 16.75
N SER A 81 -9.46 10.84 18.03
CA SER A 81 -9.34 11.91 19.03
C SER A 81 -8.24 12.90 18.67
N GLY A 82 -7.03 12.44 18.33
CA GLY A 82 -5.93 13.33 17.94
C GLY A 82 -6.19 14.08 16.63
N PHE A 83 -6.92 13.47 15.69
CA PHE A 83 -7.39 14.16 14.49
C PHE A 83 -8.40 15.27 14.84
N LEU A 84 -9.41 14.95 15.66
CA LEU A 84 -10.45 15.88 16.06
C LEU A 84 -9.88 17.07 16.83
N GLU A 85 -8.90 16.85 17.71
CA GLU A 85 -8.20 17.93 18.42
C GLU A 85 -7.55 18.93 17.45
N LYS A 86 -6.79 18.43 16.47
CA LYS A 86 -6.14 19.28 15.45
C LYS A 86 -7.15 19.98 14.53
N PHE A 87 -8.27 19.31 14.26
CA PHE A 87 -9.36 19.88 13.48
C PHE A 87 -10.06 21.00 14.25
N GLU A 88 -10.37 20.80 15.53
CA GLU A 88 -11.01 21.78 16.40
C GLU A 88 -10.14 23.02 16.62
N GLU A 89 -8.83 22.84 16.85
CA GLU A 89 -7.84 23.93 16.86
C GLU A 89 -7.94 24.79 15.58
N SER A 90 -8.03 24.14 14.42
CA SER A 90 -8.14 24.82 13.13
C SER A 90 -9.46 25.58 12.98
N CYS A 91 -10.57 25.02 13.48
CA CYS A 91 -11.87 25.68 13.51
C CYS A 91 -11.86 26.93 14.40
N HIS A 92 -11.22 26.88 15.57
CA HIS A 92 -11.12 28.03 16.46
C HIS A 92 -10.30 29.18 15.89
N VAL A 93 -9.21 28.88 15.17
CA VAL A 93 -8.43 29.89 14.45
C VAL A 93 -9.30 30.61 13.42
N MET A 94 -10.06 29.83 12.65
CA MET A 94 -10.99 30.37 11.65
C MET A 94 -12.09 31.22 12.31
N GLU A 95 -12.71 30.72 13.37
CA GLU A 95 -13.74 31.43 14.12
C GLU A 95 -13.22 32.76 14.67
N SER A 96 -12.02 32.76 15.24
CA SER A 96 -11.36 33.95 15.77
C SER A 96 -11.10 34.99 14.67
N ALA A 97 -10.65 34.55 13.49
CA ALA A 97 -10.44 35.42 12.35
C ALA A 97 -11.76 36.06 11.84
N ILE A 98 -12.85 35.28 11.81
CA ILE A 98 -14.17 35.78 11.41
C ILE A 98 -14.69 36.80 12.43
N LYS A 99 -14.64 36.47 13.73
CA LYS A 99 -15.05 37.39 14.81
C LYS A 99 -14.27 38.70 14.74
N LEU A 100 -12.95 38.63 14.57
CA LEU A 100 -12.09 39.80 14.46
C LEU A 100 -12.44 40.66 13.24
N ARG A 101 -12.72 40.05 12.08
CA ARG A 101 -13.18 40.75 10.87
C ARG A 101 -14.51 41.49 11.10
N ILE A 102 -15.49 40.83 11.71
CA ILE A 102 -16.80 41.42 11.99
C ILE A 102 -16.66 42.58 12.98
N GLN A 103 -15.87 42.42 14.04
CA GLN A 103 -15.62 43.45 15.04
C GLN A 103 -14.97 44.70 14.41
N MET A 104 -13.91 44.51 13.61
CA MET A 104 -13.26 45.62 12.92
C MET A 104 -14.21 46.38 12.00
N GLU A 105 -15.08 45.66 11.27
CA GLU A 105 -16.08 46.28 10.40
C GLU A 105 -17.16 47.03 11.17
N PHE A 106 -17.55 46.53 12.34
CA PHE A 106 -18.46 47.24 13.26
C PHE A 106 -17.83 48.53 13.79
N ASP A 107 -16.60 48.47 14.30
CA ASP A 107 -15.90 49.63 14.86
C ASP A 107 -15.66 50.71 13.81
N ARG A 108 -15.29 50.30 12.58
CA ARG A 108 -15.15 51.20 11.42
C ARG A 108 -16.46 51.93 11.11
N ARG A 109 -17.60 51.23 11.14
CA ARG A 109 -18.92 51.82 10.87
C ARG A 109 -19.37 52.76 11.99
N GLN A 110 -19.06 52.46 13.25
CA GLN A 110 -19.36 53.36 14.37
C GLN A 110 -18.52 54.64 14.33
N GLN A 111 -17.22 54.54 14.00
CA GLN A 111 -16.39 55.72 13.77
C GLN A 111 -16.91 56.58 12.62
N GLN A 112 -17.43 55.97 11.55
CA GLN A 112 -18.07 56.70 10.46
C GLN A 112 -19.35 57.45 10.87
N ARG A 113 -20.08 56.95 11.87
CA ARG A 113 -21.28 57.60 12.43
C ARG A 113 -20.96 58.74 13.41
N ASN A 114 -19.81 58.69 14.07
CA ASN A 114 -19.41 59.67 15.09
C ASN A 114 -18.55 60.83 14.53
N LEU A 115 -18.42 60.99 13.21
CA LEU A 115 -17.80 62.16 12.61
C LEU A 115 -18.76 63.36 12.67
N PRO A 116 -18.40 64.49 13.28
CA PRO A 116 -19.23 65.69 13.25
C PRO A 116 -19.27 66.22 11.81
N SER A 117 -20.47 66.45 11.27
CA SER A 117 -20.65 67.13 9.99
C SER A 117 -20.10 68.55 10.09
N THR A 118 -18.89 68.79 9.58
CA THR A 118 -18.40 70.14 9.32
C THR A 118 -19.15 70.72 8.12
N ASN A 119 -20.25 71.42 8.40
CA ASN A 119 -20.80 72.44 7.51
C ASN A 119 -19.81 73.60 7.47
N LEU A 120 -19.20 73.85 6.32
CA LEU A 120 -18.63 75.16 5.98
C LEU A 120 -18.92 75.47 4.51
N MET A 121 -20.15 75.96 4.29
CA MET A 121 -20.43 76.89 3.20
C MET A 121 -20.92 78.17 3.86
N SER A 122 -19.99 78.99 4.33
CA SER A 122 -20.17 80.40 4.73
C SER A 122 -18.78 80.97 5.04
N ASP A 123 -18.15 81.64 4.08
CA ASP A 123 -17.65 82.99 4.27
C ASP A 123 -17.08 83.49 2.94
N MET A 124 -17.97 84.19 2.25
CA MET A 124 -17.65 85.18 1.25
C MET A 124 -16.92 86.33 1.96
N GLU A 125 -15.99 86.94 1.23
CA GLU A 125 -15.61 88.35 1.33
C GLU A 125 -14.39 88.79 2.18
N VAL A 126 -13.64 89.68 1.49
CA VAL A 126 -12.76 90.78 1.92
C VAL A 126 -11.24 90.53 1.99
N ARG A 127 -10.56 91.38 1.19
CA ARG A 127 -9.17 91.92 1.27
C ARG A 127 -8.24 91.32 0.21
N LYS A 128 -7.66 92.06 -0.74
CA LYS A 128 -7.57 93.49 -1.04
C LYS A 128 -7.26 93.62 -2.53
#